data_AF-F4RRK7-F1
#
_entry.id   AF-F4RRK7-F1
#
_cell.length_a   1.000
_cell.length_b   1.000
_cell.length_c   1.000
_cell.angle_alpha   90.00
_cell.angle_beta   90.00
_cell.angle_gamma   90.00
#
_symmetry.space_group_name_H-M   'P 1'
#
loop_
_entity.id
_entity.type
_entity.pdbx_description
1 polymer ?
#
loop_
_entity_poly.entity_id
_entity_poly.type
_entity_poly.pdbx_seq_one_letter_code
_entity_poly.pdbx_strand_id
1 'polypeptide(L)'
;MPQLFTYLFINLAILLLSLATIRAGNCIVCGYDGRAYSSSNPGLGATNLCKGAKDEMPGCTGWDWYTNIKDPNHAGQKTYCRFYCPDIHTPCPGHKVEDENDPLNAKETLLGKSIMDCRNWPVSK
;
A
#
# COMPACT_ATOMS: atom_id res chain seq x y z
N MET A 1 -37.57 30.07 -9.88
CA MET A 1 -36.39 30.12 -8.99
C MET A 1 -36.15 28.89 -8.08
N PRO A 2 -36.98 27.83 -7.96
CA PRO A 2 -36.65 26.71 -7.07
C PRO A 2 -35.64 25.71 -7.67
N GLN A 3 -35.64 25.51 -8.99
CA GLN A 3 -34.78 24.52 -9.65
C GLN A 3 -33.28 24.80 -9.49
N LEU A 4 -32.86 26.07 -9.53
CA LEU A 4 -31.44 26.44 -9.43
C LEU A 4 -30.84 26.03 -8.08
N PHE A 5 -31.61 26.21 -7.00
CA PHE A 5 -31.22 25.77 -5.67
C PHE A 5 -31.15 24.25 -5.57
N THR A 6 -32.12 23.53 -6.16
CA THR A 6 -32.11 22.06 -6.16
C THR A 6 -30.86 21.50 -6.84
N TYR A 7 -30.48 22.04 -8.00
CA TYR A 7 -29.24 21.64 -8.68
C TYR A 7 -27.99 21.94 -7.85
N LEU A 8 -27.94 23.08 -7.16
CA LEU A 8 -26.81 23.44 -6.31
C LEU A 8 -26.67 22.47 -5.12
N PHE A 9 -27.78 22.11 -4.47
CA PHE A 9 -27.79 21.14 -3.38
C PHE A 9 -27.38 19.74 -3.84
N ILE A 10 -27.85 19.29 -5.01
CA ILE A 10 -27.46 17.99 -5.56
C ILE A 10 -25.95 17.96 -5.85
N ASN A 11 -25.42 18.99 -6.53
CA ASN A 11 -23.99 19.05 -6.82
C ASN A 11 -23.15 19.15 -5.55
N LEU A 12 -23.60 19.90 -4.54
CA LEU A 12 -22.91 19.98 -3.26
C LEU A 12 -22.95 18.64 -2.51
N ALA A 13 -24.07 17.93 -2.53
CA ALA A 13 -24.17 16.60 -1.93
C ALA A 13 -23.25 15.59 -2.62
N ILE A 14 -23.18 15.60 -3.95
CA ILE A 14 -22.24 14.77 -4.73
C ILE A 14 -20.79 15.14 -4.42
N LEU A 15 -20.48 16.42 -4.26
CA LEU A 15 -19.15 16.88 -3.87
C LEU A 15 -18.80 16.42 -2.45
N LEU A 16 -19.71 16.55 -1.49
CA LEU A 16 -19.50 16.09 -0.11
C LEU A 16 -19.37 14.56 -0.03
N LEU A 17 -20.16 13.81 -0.78
CA LEU A 17 -20.05 12.36 -0.92
C LEU A 17 -18.70 11.96 -1.54
N SER A 18 -18.23 12.67 -2.56
CA SER A 18 -16.92 12.39 -3.17
C SER A 18 -15.75 12.78 -2.24
N LEU A 19 -15.82 13.88 -1.48
CA LEU A 19 -14.83 14.18 -0.46
C LEU A 19 -14.83 13.16 0.70
N ALA A 20 -15.99 12.61 1.06
CA ALA A 20 -16.07 11.56 2.07
C ALA A 20 -15.42 10.23 1.62
N THR A 21 -15.23 10.02 0.31
CA THR A 21 -14.48 8.86 -0.20
C THR A 21 -12.96 9.03 -0.17
N ILE A 22 -12.45 10.23 0.14
CA ILE A 22 -11.03 10.42 0.48
C ILE A 22 -10.82 9.69 1.81
N ARG A 23 -10.23 8.49 1.75
CA ARG A 23 -10.05 7.59 2.89
C ARG A 23 -9.19 8.25 3.97
N ALA A 24 -9.84 8.97 4.89
CA ALA A 24 -9.26 9.43 6.14
C ALA A 24 -9.21 8.24 7.12
N GLY A 25 -8.06 8.03 7.76
CA GLY A 25 -7.88 6.94 8.71
C GLY A 25 -6.45 6.44 8.77
N ASN A 26 -6.23 5.48 9.66
CA ASN A 26 -4.96 4.79 9.79
C ASN A 26 -4.93 3.58 8.84
N CYS A 27 -3.80 3.39 8.18
CA CYS A 27 -3.50 2.23 7.37
C CYS A 27 -2.32 1.47 7.97
N ILE A 28 -2.30 0.17 7.71
CA ILE A 28 -1.13 -0.66 8.01
C ILE A 28 -0.18 -0.52 6.83
N VAL A 29 1.07 -0.18 7.12
CA VAL A 29 2.14 -0.13 6.12
C VAL A 29 3.17 -1.19 6.48
N CYS A 30 3.39 -2.11 5.55
CA CYS A 30 4.39 -3.16 5.65
C CYS A 30 5.57 -2.85 4.73
N GLY A 31 6.79 -2.94 5.25
CA GLY A 31 8.00 -2.64 4.50
C GLY A 31 8.62 -3.88 3.87
N TYR A 32 9.21 -3.72 2.69
CA TYR A 32 10.10 -4.69 2.07
C TYR A 32 11.46 -4.06 1.83
N ASP A 33 12.53 -4.80 2.12
CA ASP A 33 13.92 -4.35 1.97
C ASP A 33 14.44 -4.41 0.52
N GLY A 34 13.61 -4.82 -0.44
CA GLY A 34 13.88 -4.64 -1.86
C GLY A 34 14.83 -5.67 -2.48
N ARG A 35 15.06 -6.82 -1.83
CA ARG A 35 15.97 -7.87 -2.32
C ARG A 35 15.49 -8.62 -3.57
N ALA A 36 14.17 -8.78 -3.76
CA ALA A 36 13.57 -9.59 -4.82
C ALA A 36 13.29 -8.83 -6.12
N TYR A 37 13.56 -7.52 -6.16
CA TYR A 37 13.33 -6.71 -7.34
C TYR A 37 14.62 -6.02 -7.78
N SER A 38 15.52 -6.77 -8.41
CA SER A 38 16.54 -6.18 -9.30
C SER A 38 15.97 -5.96 -10.72
N SER A 39 14.69 -6.28 -10.92
CA SER A 39 14.04 -6.18 -12.22
C SER A 39 14.07 -4.76 -12.80
N SER A 40 14.17 -4.68 -14.13
CA SER A 40 14.08 -3.45 -14.91
C SER A 40 12.76 -2.66 -14.72
N ASN A 41 11.79 -3.20 -13.98
CA ASN A 41 10.50 -2.56 -13.69
C ASN A 41 10.03 -2.80 -12.23
N PRO A 42 10.54 -2.02 -11.27
CA PRO A 42 10.23 -2.19 -9.84
C PRO A 42 8.75 -2.02 -9.49
N GLY A 43 7.99 -1.24 -10.28
CA GLY A 43 6.57 -1.01 -10.02
C GLY A 43 5.67 -2.22 -10.28
N LEU A 44 5.99 -3.03 -11.30
CA LEU A 44 5.27 -4.29 -11.54
C LEU A 44 5.53 -5.32 -10.44
N GLY A 45 6.79 -5.40 -9.97
CA GLY A 45 7.17 -6.24 -8.84
C GLY A 45 6.39 -5.88 -7.57
N ALA A 46 6.40 -4.60 -7.21
CA ALA A 46 5.66 -4.10 -6.05
C ALA A 46 4.14 -4.30 -6.14
N THR A 47 3.56 -4.11 -7.33
CA THR A 47 2.14 -4.35 -7.58
C THR A 47 1.76 -5.79 -7.23
N ASN A 48 2.52 -6.76 -7.74
CA ASN A 48 2.25 -8.18 -7.50
C ASN A 48 2.50 -8.56 -6.04
N LEU A 49 3.57 -8.04 -5.43
CA LEU A 49 3.88 -8.26 -4.01
C LEU A 49 2.72 -7.83 -3.11
N CYS A 50 2.32 -6.57 -3.23
CA CYS A 50 1.35 -5.98 -2.33
C CYS A 50 -0.05 -6.55 -2.58
N LYS A 51 -0.37 -6.94 -3.82
CA LYS A 51 -1.60 -7.67 -4.11
C LYS A 51 -1.62 -9.05 -3.45
N GLY A 52 -0.56 -9.85 -3.62
CA GLY A 52 -0.46 -11.19 -3.03
C GLY A 52 -0.55 -11.14 -1.51
N ALA A 53 0.18 -10.21 -0.90
CA ALA A 53 0.09 -9.93 0.53
C ALA A 53 -1.32 -9.53 0.98
N LYS A 54 -2.02 -8.65 0.23
CA LYS A 54 -3.39 -8.26 0.55
C LYS A 54 -4.35 -9.46 0.52
N ASP A 55 -4.13 -10.42 -0.38
CA ASP A 55 -4.97 -11.62 -0.45
C ASP A 55 -4.78 -12.56 0.75
N GLU A 56 -3.66 -12.45 1.48
CA GLU A 56 -3.39 -13.12 2.76
C GLU A 56 -3.91 -12.34 3.98
N MET A 57 -4.44 -11.12 3.80
CA MET A 57 -4.97 -10.27 4.88
C MET A 57 -6.51 -10.17 4.81
N PRO A 58 -7.25 -11.16 5.32
CA PRO A 58 -8.70 -11.15 5.28
C PRO A 58 -9.27 -9.94 6.04
N GLY A 59 -10.25 -9.27 5.42
CA GLY A 59 -10.90 -8.09 5.98
C GLY A 59 -10.30 -6.75 5.52
N CYS A 60 -9.10 -6.74 4.92
CA CYS A 60 -8.56 -5.54 4.30
C CYS A 60 -9.26 -5.26 2.96
N THR A 61 -9.70 -4.01 2.78
CA THR A 61 -10.58 -3.60 1.66
C THR A 61 -9.82 -3.10 0.43
N GLY A 62 -8.51 -2.97 0.53
CA GLY A 62 -7.67 -2.47 -0.55
C GLY A 62 -6.21 -2.47 -0.17
N TRP A 63 -5.39 -2.08 -1.14
CA TRP A 63 -3.96 -1.95 -0.99
C TRP A 63 -3.41 -0.90 -1.95
N ASP A 64 -2.23 -0.40 -1.65
CA ASP A 64 -1.45 0.54 -2.46
C ASP A 64 0.05 0.29 -2.22
N TRP A 65 0.94 0.85 -3.04
CA TRP A 65 2.38 0.62 -2.91
C TRP A 65 3.25 1.83 -3.23
N TYR A 66 4.47 1.83 -2.70
CA TYR A 66 5.47 2.88 -2.93
C TYR A 66 6.89 2.31 -3.01
N THR A 67 7.61 2.60 -4.10
CA THR A 67 8.97 2.07 -4.35
C THR A 67 10.07 3.12 -4.55
N ASN A 68 9.87 4.40 -4.24
CA ASN A 68 10.83 5.42 -4.64
C ASN A 68 12.07 5.56 -3.73
N ILE A 69 12.27 4.64 -2.78
CA ILE A 69 13.42 4.66 -1.87
C ILE A 69 14.43 3.62 -2.35
N LYS A 70 15.60 4.07 -2.81
CA LYS A 70 16.71 3.15 -3.14
C LYS A 70 17.17 2.43 -1.87
N ASP A 71 17.40 1.13 -1.97
CA ASP A 71 18.02 0.38 -0.89
C ASP A 71 19.55 0.43 -1.04
N PRO A 72 20.28 1.05 -0.10
CA PRO A 72 21.73 1.19 -0.20
C PRO A 72 22.49 -0.14 -0.03
N ASN A 73 21.86 -1.17 0.52
CA ASN A 73 22.48 -2.46 0.82
C ASN A 73 22.24 -3.50 -0.28
N HIS A 74 21.17 -3.37 -1.07
CA HIS A 74 20.71 -4.44 -1.98
C HIS A 74 20.58 -4.04 -3.45
N ALA A 75 21.15 -2.90 -3.88
CA ALA A 75 21.08 -2.40 -5.27
C ALA A 75 19.67 -2.25 -5.88
N GLY A 76 18.62 -2.47 -5.08
CA GLY A 76 17.21 -2.43 -5.45
C GLY A 76 16.47 -1.22 -4.89
N GLN A 77 15.14 -1.31 -4.87
CA GLN A 77 14.24 -0.31 -4.29
C GLN A 77 13.46 -0.92 -3.13
N LYS A 78 13.45 -0.23 -1.98
CA LYS A 78 12.54 -0.56 -0.89
C LYS A 78 11.11 -0.42 -1.37
N THR A 79 10.30 -1.42 -1.06
CA THR A 79 8.87 -1.42 -1.41
C THR A 79 8.07 -1.31 -0.13
N TYR A 80 7.12 -0.39 -0.07
CA TYR A 80 6.18 -0.30 1.04
C TYR A 80 4.79 -0.63 0.54
N CYS A 81 4.15 -1.64 1.14
CA CYS A 81 2.76 -1.99 0.87
C CYS A 81 1.87 -1.34 1.93
N ARG A 82 0.89 -0.56 1.50
CA ARG A 82 -0.16 -0.02 2.37
C ARG A 82 -1.41 -0.87 2.25
N PHE A 83 -2.01 -1.22 3.38
CA PHE A 83 -3.25 -1.99 3.44
C PHE A 83 -4.33 -1.21 4.20
N TYR A 84 -5.53 -1.20 3.62
CA TYR A 84 -6.71 -0.53 4.19
C TYR A 84 -7.52 -1.54 4.99
N CYS A 85 -7.11 -1.77 6.22
CA CYS A 85 -7.72 -2.76 7.11
C CYS A 85 -8.59 -2.06 8.17
N PRO A 86 -9.79 -2.57 8.47
CA PRO A 86 -10.61 -2.05 9.56
C PRO A 86 -9.97 -2.34 10.93
N ASP A 87 -9.25 -3.44 11.06
CA ASP A 87 -8.45 -3.76 12.24
C ASP A 87 -6.99 -3.31 12.04
N ILE A 88 -6.52 -2.39 12.88
CA ILE A 88 -5.14 -1.91 12.88
C ILE A 88 -4.14 -2.94 13.45
N HIS A 89 -4.63 -3.98 14.14
CA HIS A 89 -3.80 -5.03 14.71
C HIS A 89 -3.46 -6.14 13.73
N THR A 90 -4.08 -6.18 12.55
CA THR A 90 -3.77 -7.16 11.50
C THR A 90 -2.25 -7.23 11.23
N PRO A 91 -1.63 -8.41 11.25
CA PRO A 91 -0.19 -8.55 11.04
C PRO A 91 0.18 -8.34 9.57
N CYS A 92 1.41 -7.90 9.32
CA CYS A 92 1.97 -7.96 7.97
C CYS A 92 2.16 -9.44 7.60
N PRO A 93 1.68 -9.88 6.43
CA PRO A 93 1.82 -11.26 6.02
C PRO A 93 3.28 -11.55 5.69
N GLY A 94 3.77 -12.72 6.11
CA GLY A 94 5.08 -13.25 5.71
C GLY A 94 5.08 -13.72 4.27
N HIS A 95 4.50 -12.94 3.35
CA HIS A 95 4.38 -13.32 1.94
C HIS A 95 5.79 -13.60 1.41
N LYS A 96 5.98 -14.80 0.87
CA LYS A 96 7.27 -15.23 0.35
C LYS A 96 7.30 -15.02 -1.14
N VAL A 97 8.24 -14.23 -1.62
CA VAL A 97 8.58 -14.18 -3.05
C VAL A 97 9.95 -14.80 -3.26
N GLU A 98 10.16 -15.31 -4.46
CA GLU A 98 11.46 -15.77 -4.92
C GLU A 98 12.44 -14.58 -4.90
N ASP A 99 13.57 -14.76 -4.23
CA ASP A 99 14.64 -13.76 -4.19
C ASP A 99 15.52 -13.97 -5.43
N GLU A 100 15.56 -13.02 -6.37
CA GLU A 100 16.41 -13.12 -7.56
C GLU A 100 17.90 -13.32 -7.20
N ASN A 101 18.35 -12.84 -6.04
CA ASN A 101 19.72 -13.02 -5.55
C ASN A 101 19.93 -14.33 -4.77
N ASP A 102 18.84 -14.99 -4.35
CA ASP A 102 18.85 -16.24 -3.60
C ASP A 102 17.61 -17.11 -3.98
N PRO A 103 17.53 -17.57 -5.25
CA PRO A 103 16.32 -18.19 -5.80
C PRO A 103 15.94 -19.52 -5.12
N LEU A 104 16.88 -20.12 -4.37
CA LEU A 104 16.65 -21.36 -3.63
C LEU A 104 15.99 -21.12 -2.26
N ASN A 105 15.95 -19.87 -1.79
CA ASN A 105 15.39 -19.52 -0.48
C ASN A 105 14.38 -18.39 -0.60
N ALA A 106 13.11 -18.75 -0.81
CA ALA A 106 12.01 -17.78 -0.76
C ALA A 106 11.99 -17.09 0.61
N LYS A 107 12.13 -15.76 0.62
CA LYS A 107 12.21 -14.97 1.85
C LYS A 107 10.90 -14.30 2.17
N GLU A 108 10.62 -14.13 3.45
CA GLU A 108 9.53 -13.23 3.87
C GLU A 108 9.85 -11.81 3.42
N THR A 109 8.91 -11.20 2.72
CA THR A 109 9.17 -9.94 2.03
C THR A 109 8.43 -8.75 2.62
N LEU A 110 7.52 -8.94 3.56
CA LEU A 110 6.94 -7.81 4.29
C LEU A 110 7.42 -7.82 5.73
N LEU A 111 8.60 -7.22 5.91
CA LEU A 111 9.29 -7.08 7.17
C LEU A 111 9.01 -5.70 7.77
N GLY A 112 8.41 -5.72 8.97
CA GLY A 112 8.14 -4.51 9.73
C GLY A 112 6.77 -3.90 9.44
N LYS A 113 6.11 -3.51 10.52
CA LYS A 113 4.76 -2.94 10.54
C LYS A 113 4.82 -1.51 11.03
N SER A 114 4.15 -0.60 10.33
CA SER A 114 3.85 0.75 10.80
C SER A 114 2.36 1.03 10.67
N ILE A 115 1.82 1.82 11.58
CA ILE A 115 0.45 2.32 11.52
C ILE A 115 0.57 3.83 11.29
N MET A 116 0.01 4.32 10.18
CA MET A 116 0.10 5.74 9.82
C MET A 116 -1.14 6.20 9.05
N ASP A 117 -1.34 7.52 8.99
CA ASP A 117 -2.40 8.10 8.15
C ASP A 117 -2.27 7.57 6.72
N CYS A 118 -3.38 7.08 6.16
CA CYS A 118 -3.43 6.47 4.84
C CYS A 118 -2.96 7.39 3.70
N ARG A 119 -2.81 8.70 3.92
CA ARG A 119 -2.28 9.66 2.94
C ARG A 119 -0.76 9.79 2.99
N ASN A 120 -0.12 9.28 4.03
CA ASN A 120 1.31 9.42 4.27
C ASN A 120 2.06 8.13 3.94
N TRP A 121 3.24 8.28 3.34
CA TRP A 121 4.18 7.19 3.14
C TRP A 121 5.32 7.28 4.14
N PRO A 122 6.01 6.17 4.45
CA PRO A 122 7.27 6.22 5.19
C PRO A 122 8.27 7.06 4.40
N VAL A 123 8.57 8.26 4.88
CA VAL A 123 9.70 9.05 4.40
C VAL A 123 10.97 8.44 4.96
N SER A 124 11.91 8.09 4.09
CA SER A 124 13.24 7.66 4.53
C SER A 124 13.87 8.80 5.35
N LYS A 125 14.18 8.54 6.61
CA LYS A 125 15.17 9.32 7.34
C LYS A 125 16.56 8.88 6.94
#